data_AF-A0A183IRH8-F1
#
_entry.id   AF-A0A183IRH8-F1
#
_cell.length_a   1.000
_cell.length_b   1.000
_cell.length_c   1.000
_cell.angle_alpha   90.00
_cell.angle_beta   90.00
_cell.angle_gamma   90.00
#
_symmetry.space_group_name_H-M   'P 1'
#
loop_
_entity.id
_entity.type
_entity.pdbx_description
1 polymer ?
#
loop_
_entity_poly.entity_id
_entity_poly.type
_entity_poly.pdbx_seq_one_letter_code
_entity_poly.pdbx_strand_id
1 'polypeptide(L)'
;MYHDVVKNDAKLNEVNVALHRVEKCLSTHRVKYRGLKSFRTSPWDPNENLPPEYARIYQFQNFQAAVRHAVQLKQCGDFVGHVVSYIIRTALILSGLGFIRSTKTMVAFSLLQHEHKMSVLNMVVRKWKNCDETVKSKDRLIFQVGLRRFIARPIFSQHTNGDKHKFERFLPNDDYVVATVFAPITIPPAGVIVYSQKNDRDFQLVATGSLLDVCPSRIVVKRVVLSGEPFKIHGRTAVVRHMFFNPEDIDWFKPVEIRTASGKRGHIKESLGTHGYMKCAFNGKLRSQDVIFMDLYKRVFPKWTIEEFAEDSLNLNVEEESDTNFDESVEMCR
;
A
#
# COMPACT_ATOMS: atom_id res chain seq x y z
N MET A 1 -11.46 -20.36 1.57
CA MET A 1 -10.96 -19.50 2.67
C MET A 1 -10.56 -18.09 2.21
N TYR A 2 -9.54 -17.89 1.37
CA TYR A 2 -9.11 -16.51 1.00
C TYR A 2 -10.07 -15.77 0.03
N HIS A 3 -10.65 -16.48 -0.95
CA HIS A 3 -11.72 -15.91 -1.79
C HIS A 3 -12.97 -15.51 -0.98
N ASP A 4 -13.25 -16.23 0.10
CA ASP A 4 -14.36 -15.91 1.01
C ASP A 4 -14.07 -14.63 1.80
N VAL A 5 -12.82 -14.40 2.23
CA VAL A 5 -12.42 -13.15 2.90
C VAL A 5 -12.53 -11.94 1.97
N VAL A 6 -12.27 -12.08 0.67
CA VAL A 6 -12.39 -10.96 -0.30
C VAL A 6 -13.85 -10.68 -0.66
N LYS A 7 -14.66 -11.72 -0.92
CA LYS A 7 -16.11 -11.58 -1.12
C LYS A 7 -16.79 -11.06 0.14
N ASN A 8 -16.31 -11.48 1.30
CA ASN A 8 -16.69 -10.94 2.57
C ASN A 8 -16.25 -9.48 2.65
N ASP A 9 -14.98 -9.07 2.61
CA ASP A 9 -14.57 -7.65 2.73
C ASP A 9 -15.19 -6.69 1.69
N ALA A 10 -15.54 -7.16 0.49
CA ALA A 10 -16.32 -6.37 -0.49
C ALA A 10 -17.75 -6.05 0.00
N LYS A 11 -18.37 -6.94 0.79
CA LYS A 11 -19.63 -6.75 1.53
C LYS A 11 -19.43 -6.36 3.03
N LEU A 12 -18.25 -6.61 3.61
CA LEU A 12 -17.87 -6.59 5.03
C LEU A 12 -16.89 -5.47 5.39
N ASN A 13 -16.66 -4.50 4.49
CA ASN A 13 -16.26 -3.16 4.94
C ASN A 13 -17.21 -2.60 6.03
N GLU A 14 -18.39 -3.22 6.23
CA GLU A 14 -19.39 -2.87 7.23
C GLU A 14 -19.62 -3.89 8.36
N VAL A 15 -19.09 -5.12 8.31
CA VAL A 15 -19.47 -6.15 9.31
C VAL A 15 -18.21 -6.87 9.81
N ASN A 16 -18.06 -6.89 11.13
CA ASN A 16 -17.10 -7.66 11.91
C ASN A 16 -15.60 -7.39 11.68
N VAL A 17 -15.13 -6.26 12.23
CA VAL A 17 -13.83 -6.31 12.94
C VAL A 17 -14.08 -7.15 14.19
N ALA A 18 -13.60 -8.40 14.20
CA ALA A 18 -13.72 -9.30 15.33
C ALA A 18 -13.41 -8.57 16.65
N LEU A 19 -14.44 -8.50 17.51
CA LEU A 19 -14.45 -7.86 18.83
C LEU A 19 -13.20 -8.21 19.67
N HIS A 20 -12.64 -9.41 19.49
CA HIS A 20 -11.53 -9.92 20.28
C HIS A 20 -10.14 -9.30 20.00
N ARG A 21 -9.92 -8.66 18.82
CA ARG A 21 -8.59 -8.07 18.49
C ARG A 21 -8.48 -6.60 18.86
N VAL A 22 -9.59 -5.97 19.23
CA VAL A 22 -9.68 -4.55 19.60
C VAL A 22 -9.44 -4.33 21.10
N GLU A 23 -9.71 -5.33 21.95
CA GLU A 23 -9.58 -5.27 23.42
C GLU A 23 -8.18 -4.87 23.91
N LYS A 24 -7.10 -5.35 23.25
CA LYS A 24 -5.72 -4.96 23.59
C LYS A 24 -5.22 -3.68 22.91
N CYS A 25 -5.97 -3.13 21.95
CA CYS A 25 -5.41 -2.17 20.97
C CYS A 25 -5.88 -0.73 21.11
N LEU A 26 -7.06 -0.43 21.69
CA LEU A 26 -7.56 0.94 21.64
C LEU A 26 -6.78 1.89 22.56
N SER A 27 -6.50 1.58 23.83
CA SER A 27 -5.79 2.51 24.75
C SER A 27 -4.43 2.97 24.19
N THR A 28 -3.63 2.05 23.64
CA THR A 28 -2.33 2.36 23.01
C THR A 28 -2.45 2.93 21.59
N HIS A 29 -3.61 2.87 20.93
CA HIS A 29 -3.81 3.35 19.55
C HIS A 29 -4.79 4.53 19.40
N ARG A 30 -5.45 4.98 20.47
CA ARG A 30 -6.37 6.15 20.49
C ARG A 30 -5.74 7.40 19.85
N VAL A 31 -4.42 7.58 20.02
CA VAL A 31 -3.66 8.72 19.50
C VAL A 31 -3.60 8.76 17.97
N LYS A 32 -3.71 7.62 17.28
CA LYS A 32 -3.46 7.53 15.83
C LYS A 32 -4.71 7.62 14.96
N TYR A 33 -5.90 7.51 15.55
CA TYR A 33 -7.16 7.54 14.82
C TYR A 33 -7.94 8.80 15.15
N ARG A 34 -8.59 9.38 14.14
CA ARG A 34 -9.49 10.52 14.31
C ARG A 34 -10.82 10.28 13.63
N GLY A 35 -11.88 10.85 14.19
CA GLY A 35 -13.18 10.94 13.54
C GLY A 35 -13.17 12.04 12.48
N LEU A 36 -13.84 11.80 11.36
CA LEU A 36 -14.09 12.83 10.34
C LEU A 36 -15.60 12.97 10.18
N LYS A 37 -16.09 14.22 10.17
CA LYS A 37 -17.51 14.50 9.89
C LYS A 37 -17.93 14.07 8.47
N SER A 38 -17.03 14.23 7.51
CA SER A 38 -17.24 13.81 6.13
C SER A 38 -15.90 13.50 5.49
N PHE A 39 -15.77 12.31 4.92
CA PHE A 39 -14.53 11.90 4.25
C PHE A 39 -14.18 12.79 3.05
N ARG A 40 -15.17 13.45 2.41
CA ARG A 40 -14.90 14.31 1.25
C ARG A 40 -14.47 15.72 1.67
N THR A 41 -15.24 16.35 2.55
CA THR A 41 -15.13 17.79 2.84
C THR A 41 -14.22 18.13 4.02
N SER A 42 -13.99 17.21 4.96
CA SER A 42 -13.13 17.51 6.10
C SER A 42 -11.66 17.67 5.66
N PRO A 43 -10.94 18.71 6.12
CA PRO A 43 -9.55 18.90 5.74
C PRO A 43 -8.65 17.83 6.37
N TRP A 44 -7.55 17.50 5.68
CA TRP A 44 -6.47 16.70 6.21
C TRP A 44 -5.15 17.27 5.72
N ASP A 45 -4.26 17.63 6.65
CA ASP A 45 -2.98 18.22 6.30
C ASP A 45 -1.99 17.14 5.78
N PRO A 46 -1.47 17.28 4.54
CA PRO A 46 -0.47 16.38 3.98
C PRO A 46 0.85 16.32 4.76
N ASN A 47 1.16 17.29 5.62
CA ASN A 47 2.42 17.33 6.36
C ASN A 47 2.29 16.88 7.82
N GLU A 48 1.09 16.45 8.23
CA GLU A 48 0.83 15.97 9.58
C GLU A 48 1.34 14.52 9.78
N ASN A 49 2.01 14.27 10.91
CA ASN A 49 2.44 12.95 11.37
C ASN A 49 3.29 12.17 10.34
N LEU A 50 4.19 12.86 9.63
CA LEU A 50 5.07 12.24 8.64
C LEU A 50 6.07 11.28 9.30
N PRO A 51 6.33 10.11 8.70
CA PRO A 51 7.32 9.17 9.20
C PRO A 51 8.74 9.65 8.82
N PRO A 52 9.79 9.22 9.54
CA PRO A 52 11.15 9.73 9.35
C PRO A 52 11.71 9.48 7.93
N GLU A 53 11.20 8.47 7.23
CA GLU A 53 11.58 8.15 5.85
C GLU A 53 11.21 9.27 4.87
N TYR A 54 10.18 10.08 5.18
CA TYR A 54 9.81 11.23 4.34
C TYR A 54 10.84 12.37 4.40
N ALA A 55 11.76 12.37 5.36
CA ALA A 55 12.88 13.32 5.36
C ALA A 55 13.97 12.95 4.32
N ARG A 56 13.98 11.71 3.83
CA ARG A 56 15.00 11.20 2.88
C ARG A 56 14.59 11.36 1.42
N ILE A 57 13.31 11.57 1.16
CA ILE A 57 12.77 11.63 -0.20
C ILE A 57 12.91 13.04 -0.79
N TYR A 58 12.98 13.10 -2.11
CA TYR A 58 12.91 14.34 -2.86
C TYR A 58 11.46 14.71 -3.16
N GLN A 59 11.07 15.93 -2.81
CA GLN A 59 9.75 16.48 -3.12
C GLN A 59 9.87 17.60 -4.15
N PHE A 60 9.04 17.53 -5.19
CA PHE A 60 8.89 18.60 -6.16
C PHE A 60 7.93 19.67 -5.64
N GLN A 61 8.25 20.94 -5.86
CA GLN A 61 7.28 22.02 -5.67
C GLN A 61 6.17 21.95 -6.72
N ASN A 62 6.56 21.79 -7.99
CA ASN A 62 5.66 21.55 -9.12
C ASN A 62 6.25 20.46 -10.02
N PHE A 63 5.69 19.26 -9.92
CA PHE A 63 6.18 18.10 -10.66
C PHE A 63 6.06 18.27 -12.18
N GLN A 64 4.93 18.78 -12.68
CA GLN A 64 4.70 18.96 -14.11
C GLN A 64 5.65 19.99 -14.74
N ALA A 65 5.98 21.05 -14.00
CA ALA A 65 6.98 22.03 -14.45
C ALA A 65 8.38 21.40 -14.51
N ALA A 66 8.77 20.63 -13.50
CA ALA A 66 10.05 19.93 -13.47
C ALA A 66 10.19 18.92 -14.62
N VAL A 67 9.12 18.19 -14.94
CA VAL A 67 9.08 17.27 -16.10
C VAL A 67 9.30 18.02 -17.41
N ARG A 68 8.57 19.12 -17.65
CA ARG A 68 8.75 19.94 -18.87
C ARG A 68 10.17 20.46 -19.00
N HIS A 69 10.75 20.94 -17.91
CA HIS A 69 12.13 21.43 -17.89
C HIS A 69 13.14 20.32 -18.18
N ALA A 70 13.00 19.15 -17.56
CA ALA A 70 13.88 18.00 -17.80
C ALA A 70 13.82 17.50 -19.25
N VAL A 71 12.63 17.52 -19.86
CA VAL A 71 12.45 17.17 -21.27
C VAL A 71 13.06 18.23 -22.20
N GLN A 72 12.96 19.51 -21.88
CA GLN A 72 13.56 20.58 -22.68
C GLN A 72 15.10 20.56 -22.62
N LEU A 73 15.67 20.21 -21.46
CA LEU A 73 17.11 20.02 -21.30
C LEU A 73 17.67 18.78 -22.00
N LYS A 74 16.80 17.89 -22.50
CA LYS A 74 17.19 16.77 -23.36
C LYS A 74 17.67 17.31 -24.71
N GLN A 75 18.86 17.91 -24.72
CA GLN A 75 19.64 18.10 -25.93
C GLN A 75 20.07 16.71 -26.38
N CYS A 76 19.31 16.12 -27.30
CA CYS A 76 19.80 14.98 -28.05
C CYS A 76 21.09 15.44 -28.74
N GLY A 77 22.25 14.88 -28.36
CA GLY A 77 23.35 14.86 -29.31
C GLY A 77 22.90 14.05 -30.53
N ASP A 78 23.28 14.47 -31.73
CA ASP A 78 22.92 13.86 -33.02
C ASP A 78 23.55 12.46 -33.23
N PHE A 79 23.70 11.66 -32.18
CA PHE A 79 24.37 10.36 -32.21
C PHE A 79 23.40 9.17 -32.41
N VAL A 80 22.18 9.43 -32.87
CA VAL A 80 21.22 8.35 -33.18
C VAL A 80 21.73 7.55 -34.37
N GLY A 81 22.01 6.26 -34.16
CA GLY A 81 22.51 5.35 -35.21
C GLY A 81 24.03 5.18 -35.24
N HIS A 82 24.76 5.82 -34.32
CA HIS A 82 26.22 5.67 -34.22
C HIS A 82 26.61 4.51 -33.29
N VAL A 83 27.71 3.81 -33.63
CA VAL A 83 28.38 2.89 -32.72
C VAL A 83 29.25 3.72 -31.78
N VAL A 84 28.89 3.74 -30.50
CA VAL A 84 29.57 4.52 -29.48
C VAL A 84 30.14 3.59 -28.41
N SER A 85 31.40 3.79 -28.04
CA SER A 85 32.01 3.12 -26.89
C SER A 85 31.78 3.95 -25.63
N TYR A 86 31.06 3.41 -24.65
CA TYR A 86 30.83 4.05 -23.35
C TYR A 86 31.85 3.58 -22.32
N ILE A 87 32.54 4.52 -21.67
CA ILE A 87 33.41 4.24 -20.52
C ILE A 87 32.64 4.57 -19.25
N ILE A 88 32.13 3.54 -18.57
CA ILE A 88 31.38 3.69 -17.34
C ILE A 88 32.35 3.65 -16.17
N ARG A 89 32.44 4.74 -15.41
CA ARG A 89 33.15 4.75 -14.13
C ARG A 89 32.23 4.15 -13.07
N THR A 90 32.58 2.96 -12.60
CA THR A 90 31.86 2.30 -11.51
C THR A 90 32.80 2.03 -10.35
N ALA A 91 32.28 2.13 -9.12
CA ALA A 91 33.01 1.82 -7.89
C ALA A 91 32.76 0.38 -7.39
N LEU A 92 31.75 -0.32 -7.95
CA LEU A 92 31.18 -1.52 -7.31
C LEU A 92 30.48 -2.42 -8.35
N ILE A 93 31.24 -3.19 -9.15
CA ILE A 93 30.64 -4.24 -9.98
C ILE A 93 31.61 -5.44 -10.03
N LEU A 94 31.70 -6.20 -8.94
CA LEU A 94 32.14 -7.61 -9.06
C LEU A 94 30.97 -8.48 -9.56
N SER A 95 29.72 -8.13 -9.21
CA SER A 95 28.50 -8.88 -9.55
C SER A 95 28.06 -8.75 -11.01
N GLY A 96 28.11 -7.55 -11.60
CA GLY A 96 27.72 -7.34 -13.02
C GLY A 96 28.75 -7.82 -14.06
N LEU A 97 29.99 -8.14 -13.67
CA LEU A 97 30.97 -8.77 -14.57
C LEU A 97 30.54 -10.19 -14.99
N GLY A 98 29.82 -10.91 -14.12
CA GLY A 98 29.20 -12.19 -14.46
C GLY A 98 28.11 -12.05 -15.53
N PHE A 99 27.38 -10.93 -15.52
CA PHE A 99 26.35 -10.62 -16.51
C PHE A 99 26.94 -10.23 -17.88
N ILE A 100 28.10 -9.56 -17.90
CA ILE A 100 28.83 -9.23 -19.14
C ILE A 100 29.33 -10.50 -19.85
N ARG A 101 29.63 -11.56 -19.09
CA ARG A 101 29.96 -12.90 -19.64
C ARG A 101 28.72 -13.73 -20.02
N SER A 102 27.54 -13.32 -19.59
CA SER A 102 26.28 -14.00 -19.88
C SER A 102 25.81 -13.66 -21.30
N THR A 103 25.10 -14.57 -21.95
CA THR A 103 24.49 -14.38 -23.29
C THR A 103 23.27 -13.44 -23.29
N LYS A 104 23.00 -12.77 -22.17
CA LYS A 104 21.83 -11.91 -21.98
C LYS A 104 22.04 -10.53 -22.61
N THR A 105 21.01 -10.01 -23.26
CA THR A 105 21.01 -8.68 -23.88
C THR A 105 21.08 -7.58 -22.81
N MET A 106 22.08 -6.70 -22.92
CA MET A 106 22.19 -5.52 -22.07
C MET A 106 21.59 -4.29 -22.75
N VAL A 107 20.75 -3.56 -22.02
CA VAL A 107 20.17 -2.29 -22.47
C VAL A 107 20.56 -1.21 -21.46
N ALA A 108 21.21 -0.16 -21.95
CA ALA A 108 21.56 1.01 -21.16
C ALA A 108 20.71 2.21 -21.62
N PHE A 109 20.33 3.07 -20.68
CA PHE A 109 19.60 4.30 -20.96
C PHE A 109 20.14 5.46 -20.13
N SER A 110 20.13 6.67 -20.69
CA SER A 110 20.53 7.89 -19.99
C SER A 110 19.41 8.35 -19.07
N LEU A 111 19.75 8.66 -17.81
CA LEU A 111 18.80 9.21 -16.85
C LEU A 111 18.57 10.70 -17.07
N LEU A 112 17.33 11.13 -16.90
CA LEU A 112 16.98 12.55 -16.89
C LEU A 112 17.35 13.22 -15.56
N GLN A 113 17.27 14.55 -15.54
CA GLN A 113 17.54 15.33 -14.33
C GLN A 113 16.63 14.87 -13.18
N HIS A 114 17.23 14.62 -12.01
CA HIS A 114 16.56 14.16 -10.78
C HIS A 114 15.98 12.74 -10.81
N GLU A 115 16.13 11.98 -11.90
CA GLU A 115 15.63 10.60 -12.01
C GLU A 115 16.41 9.61 -11.12
N HIS A 116 17.60 9.98 -10.64
CA HIS A 116 18.38 9.18 -9.68
C HIS A 116 17.87 9.31 -8.23
N LYS A 117 17.07 10.34 -7.93
CA LYS A 117 16.60 10.62 -6.57
C LYS A 117 15.41 9.73 -6.21
N MET A 118 15.24 9.44 -4.92
CA MET A 118 14.10 8.67 -4.40
C MET A 118 12.91 9.58 -4.10
N SER A 119 11.69 9.12 -4.39
CA SER A 119 10.45 9.79 -4.00
C SER A 119 9.31 8.79 -3.81
N VAL A 120 8.10 9.31 -3.60
CA VAL A 120 6.87 8.52 -3.52
C VAL A 120 6.23 8.50 -4.90
N LEU A 121 6.22 7.34 -5.54
CA LEU A 121 5.59 7.11 -6.83
C LEU A 121 4.14 6.67 -6.61
N ASN A 122 3.24 7.26 -7.38
CA ASN A 122 1.85 6.84 -7.47
C ASN A 122 1.62 6.29 -8.87
N MET A 123 1.15 5.04 -8.94
CA MET A 123 0.93 4.33 -10.21
C MET A 123 -0.52 3.91 -10.29
N VAL A 124 -1.22 4.24 -11.37
CA VAL A 124 -2.56 3.69 -11.62
C VAL A 124 -2.39 2.28 -12.18
N VAL A 125 -2.93 1.29 -11.47
CA VAL A 125 -2.85 -0.12 -11.84
C VAL A 125 -4.25 -0.72 -11.89
N ARG A 126 -4.46 -1.62 -12.85
CA ARG A 126 -5.64 -2.45 -12.97
C ARG A 126 -5.21 -3.92 -12.93
N LYS A 127 -5.96 -4.74 -12.20
CA LYS A 127 -5.69 -6.18 -12.16
C LYS A 127 -5.82 -6.79 -13.55
N TRP A 128 -4.89 -7.69 -13.87
CA TRP A 128 -4.94 -8.48 -15.09
C TRP A 128 -6.08 -9.48 -15.04
N LYS A 129 -6.86 -9.60 -16.13
CA LYS A 129 -8.07 -10.44 -16.17
C LYS A 129 -7.80 -11.92 -15.90
N ASN A 130 -6.63 -12.42 -16.32
CA ASN A 130 -6.27 -13.84 -16.15
C ASN A 130 -5.55 -14.11 -14.82
N CYS A 131 -5.54 -13.15 -13.89
CA CYS A 131 -4.97 -13.32 -12.57
C CYS A 131 -6.10 -13.56 -11.57
N ASP A 132 -6.32 -14.83 -11.20
CA ASP A 132 -7.30 -15.20 -10.17
C ASP A 132 -6.80 -14.92 -8.75
N GLU A 133 -5.48 -14.77 -8.57
CA GLU A 133 -4.86 -14.57 -7.27
C GLU A 133 -5.33 -13.27 -6.60
N THR A 134 -5.65 -13.36 -5.31
CA THR A 134 -6.06 -12.21 -4.50
C THR A 134 -4.81 -11.54 -3.93
N VAL A 135 -4.50 -10.34 -4.41
CA VAL A 135 -3.31 -9.59 -4.00
C VAL A 135 -3.68 -8.63 -2.87
N LYS A 136 -2.99 -8.70 -1.73
CA LYS A 136 -3.22 -7.79 -0.60
C LYS A 136 -2.33 -6.56 -0.73
N SER A 137 -2.82 -5.47 -0.15
CA SER A 137 -1.98 -4.30 0.13
C SER A 137 -0.81 -4.70 1.03
N LYS A 138 0.38 -4.19 0.71
CA LYS A 138 1.67 -4.45 1.38
C LYS A 138 2.28 -5.83 1.09
N ASP A 139 1.74 -6.60 0.16
CA ASP A 139 2.40 -7.80 -0.35
C ASP A 139 3.64 -7.41 -1.17
N ARG A 140 4.62 -8.32 -1.23
CA ARG A 140 5.85 -8.11 -1.99
C ARG A 140 5.56 -8.31 -3.47
N LEU A 141 5.69 -7.26 -4.27
CA LEU A 141 5.44 -7.29 -5.71
C LEU A 141 6.65 -6.75 -6.46
N ILE A 142 6.85 -7.25 -7.68
CA ILE A 142 7.88 -6.79 -8.59
C ILE A 142 7.25 -5.76 -9.51
N PHE A 143 7.81 -4.56 -9.53
CA PHE A 143 7.37 -3.46 -10.37
C PHE A 143 8.37 -3.27 -11.49
N GLN A 144 7.88 -3.29 -12.72
CA GLN A 144 8.57 -2.74 -13.87
C GLN A 144 7.92 -1.40 -14.22
N VAL A 145 8.66 -0.31 -14.00
CA VAL A 145 8.23 1.07 -14.30
C VAL A 145 9.13 1.60 -15.39
N GLY A 146 8.61 1.66 -16.62
CA GLY A 146 9.43 1.93 -17.81
C GLY A 146 10.56 0.89 -17.97
N LEU A 147 11.80 1.35 -17.85
CA LEU A 147 13.01 0.51 -17.95
C LEU A 147 13.56 0.05 -16.58
N ARG A 148 12.97 0.52 -15.47
CA ARG A 148 13.44 0.18 -14.11
C ARG A 148 12.63 -0.98 -13.56
N ARG A 149 13.32 -1.93 -12.93
CA ARG A 149 12.70 -3.03 -12.18
C ARG A 149 13.12 -2.96 -10.73
N PHE A 150 12.17 -3.07 -9.82
CA PHE A 150 12.42 -3.13 -8.38
C PHE A 150 11.34 -3.93 -7.68
N ILE A 151 11.68 -4.48 -6.52
CA ILE A 151 10.71 -5.17 -5.67
C ILE A 151 10.29 -4.20 -4.57
N ALA A 152 9.00 -4.12 -4.31
CA ALA A 152 8.48 -3.27 -3.25
C ALA A 152 7.11 -3.74 -2.75
N ARG A 153 6.70 -3.19 -1.60
CA ARG A 153 5.41 -3.47 -0.97
C ARG A 153 4.47 -2.26 -1.13
N PRO A 154 3.56 -2.25 -2.13
CA PRO A 154 2.74 -1.09 -2.42
C PRO A 154 1.60 -0.94 -1.41
N ILE A 155 1.08 0.28 -1.34
CA ILE A 155 -0.20 0.55 -0.72
C ILE A 155 -1.22 0.86 -1.79
N PHE A 156 -2.34 0.13 -1.78
CA PHE A 156 -3.44 0.38 -2.68
C PHE A 156 -4.41 1.42 -2.13
N SER A 157 -4.81 2.35 -2.99
CA SER A 157 -5.77 3.41 -2.68
C SER A 157 -6.73 3.64 -3.85
N GLN A 158 -7.95 4.08 -3.54
CA GLN A 158 -8.93 4.41 -4.58
C GLN A 158 -8.44 5.53 -5.51
N HIS A 159 -8.74 5.39 -6.81
CA HIS A 159 -8.46 6.42 -7.79
C HIS A 159 -9.62 7.44 -7.85
N THR A 160 -9.59 8.41 -6.93
CA THR A 160 -10.59 9.49 -6.82
C THR A 160 -9.94 10.87 -7.00
N ASN A 161 -10.74 11.87 -7.38
CA ASN A 161 -10.28 13.26 -7.58
C ASN A 161 -10.22 14.10 -6.28
N GLY A 162 -10.55 13.52 -5.12
CA GLY A 162 -10.48 14.24 -3.85
C GLY A 162 -9.10 14.15 -3.20
N ASP A 163 -8.81 15.00 -2.21
CA ASP A 163 -7.49 15.07 -1.58
C ASP A 163 -7.13 13.81 -0.76
N LYS A 164 -8.16 13.10 -0.29
CA LYS A 164 -8.04 11.91 0.56
C LYS A 164 -8.50 10.70 -0.23
N HIS A 165 -7.69 9.66 -0.20
CA HIS A 165 -7.97 8.42 -0.90
C HIS A 165 -8.14 7.29 0.11
N LYS A 166 -9.22 6.53 -0.04
CA LYS A 166 -9.49 5.39 0.84
C LYS A 166 -8.48 4.29 0.55
N PHE A 167 -7.86 3.76 1.60
CA PHE A 167 -7.00 2.59 1.56
C PHE A 167 -7.82 1.34 1.22
N GLU A 168 -7.39 0.61 0.19
CA GLU A 168 -7.97 -0.67 -0.16
C GLU A 168 -7.08 -1.80 0.38
N ARG A 169 -7.71 -2.81 1.00
CA ARG A 169 -6.98 -3.93 1.61
C ARG A 169 -6.49 -4.93 0.56
N PHE A 170 -7.19 -5.01 -0.56
CA PHE A 170 -6.95 -5.93 -1.66
C PHE A 170 -7.03 -5.17 -2.98
N LEU A 171 -6.35 -5.69 -4.00
CA LEU A 171 -6.51 -5.20 -5.37
C LEU A 171 -7.87 -5.68 -5.93
N PRO A 172 -8.78 -4.78 -6.31
CA PRO A 172 -10.06 -5.15 -6.92
C PRO A 172 -9.84 -5.70 -8.34
N ASN A 173 -10.74 -6.57 -8.79
CA ASN A 173 -10.59 -7.26 -10.08
C ASN A 173 -10.86 -6.34 -11.29
N ASP A 174 -11.84 -5.44 -11.21
CA ASP A 174 -12.31 -4.67 -12.37
C ASP A 174 -12.11 -3.15 -12.28
N ASP A 175 -11.59 -2.65 -11.16
CA ASP A 175 -11.45 -1.21 -10.91
C ASP A 175 -10.00 -0.75 -10.99
N TYR A 176 -9.81 0.55 -11.28
CA TYR A 176 -8.50 1.19 -11.26
C TYR A 176 -8.14 1.62 -9.84
N VAL A 177 -6.93 1.26 -9.42
CA VAL A 177 -6.41 1.56 -8.09
C VAL A 177 -5.06 2.21 -8.21
N VAL A 178 -4.76 3.12 -7.29
CA VAL A 178 -3.44 3.74 -7.22
C VAL A 178 -2.57 2.97 -6.24
N ALA A 179 -1.48 2.41 -6.76
CA ALA A 179 -0.40 1.81 -5.99
C ALA A 179 0.62 2.89 -5.63
N THR A 180 0.78 3.17 -4.34
CA THR A 180 1.74 4.15 -3.81
C THR A 180 2.93 3.43 -3.19
N VAL A 181 4.14 3.79 -3.57
CA VAL A 181 5.38 3.14 -3.13
C VAL A 181 6.56 4.12 -3.09
N PHE A 182 7.58 3.83 -2.29
CA PHE A 182 8.87 4.52 -2.40
C PHE A 182 9.66 3.91 -3.56
N ALA A 183 10.08 4.73 -4.51
CA ALA A 183 10.87 4.32 -5.66
C ALA A 183 11.70 5.47 -6.24
N PRO A 184 12.73 5.17 -7.05
CA PRO A 184 13.42 6.19 -7.82
C PRO A 184 12.42 6.94 -8.70
N ILE A 185 12.57 8.26 -8.75
CA ILE A 185 11.71 9.12 -9.55
C ILE A 185 11.81 8.67 -11.02
N THR A 186 10.69 8.36 -11.65
CA THR A 186 10.61 8.16 -13.10
C THR A 186 9.75 9.27 -13.68
N ILE A 187 10.15 9.81 -14.83
CA ILE A 187 9.39 10.88 -15.50
C ILE A 187 8.30 10.26 -16.39
N PRO A 188 7.02 10.64 -16.23
CA PRO A 188 5.93 10.21 -17.12
C PRO A 188 6.12 10.70 -18.56
N PRO A 189 5.61 10.00 -19.57
CA PRO A 189 4.78 8.79 -19.49
C PRO A 189 5.63 7.52 -19.31
N ALA A 190 5.29 6.69 -18.31
CA ALA A 190 5.92 5.40 -18.09
C ALA A 190 4.86 4.33 -17.87
N GLY A 191 4.92 3.25 -18.67
CA GLY A 191 4.10 2.06 -18.46
C GLY A 191 4.53 1.33 -17.19
N VAL A 192 3.56 0.75 -16.49
CA VAL A 192 3.80 -0.01 -15.26
C VAL A 192 3.27 -1.42 -15.45
N ILE A 193 4.12 -2.40 -15.15
CA ILE A 193 3.76 -3.81 -15.14
C ILE A 193 4.11 -4.36 -13.76
N VAL A 194 3.18 -5.10 -13.16
CA VAL A 194 3.33 -5.64 -11.81
C VAL A 194 3.27 -7.16 -11.88
N TYR A 195 4.28 -7.80 -11.30
CA TYR A 195 4.37 -9.25 -11.17
C TYR A 195 4.29 -9.66 -9.70
N SER A 196 3.67 -10.82 -9.47
CA SER A 196 3.80 -11.57 -8.21
C SER A 196 4.82 -12.69 -8.43
N GLN A 197 5.61 -12.95 -7.40
CA GLN A 197 6.53 -14.08 -7.36
C GLN A 197 5.83 -15.19 -6.56
N LYS A 198 5.43 -16.27 -7.24
CA LYS A 198 4.80 -17.43 -6.58
C LYS A 198 5.85 -18.39 -6.03
N ASN A 199 6.80 -18.74 -6.90
CA ASN A 199 8.01 -19.51 -6.62
C ASN A 199 9.20 -18.66 -7.08
N ASP A 200 10.42 -19.05 -6.73
CA ASP A 200 11.60 -18.29 -7.16
C ASP A 200 11.60 -18.10 -8.68
N ARG A 201 11.30 -19.14 -9.47
CA ARG A 201 11.44 -19.14 -10.94
C ARG A 201 10.24 -18.60 -11.73
N ASP A 202 9.05 -18.53 -11.14
CA ASP A 202 7.81 -18.22 -11.88
C ASP A 202 7.23 -16.85 -11.50
N PHE A 203 7.23 -15.94 -12.48
CA PHE A 203 6.59 -14.62 -12.36
C PHE A 203 5.20 -14.66 -12.98
N GLN A 204 4.18 -14.35 -12.18
CA GLN A 204 2.82 -14.19 -12.68
C GLN A 204 2.49 -12.71 -12.87
N LEU A 205 1.98 -12.36 -14.05
CA LEU A 205 1.45 -11.02 -14.31
C LEU A 205 0.21 -10.78 -13.44
N VAL A 206 0.28 -9.76 -12.59
CA VAL A 206 -0.77 -9.40 -11.64
C VAL A 206 -1.58 -8.22 -12.14
N ALA A 207 -0.91 -7.16 -12.57
CA ALA A 207 -1.55 -5.91 -12.93
C ALA A 207 -0.76 -5.17 -14.00
N THR A 208 -1.49 -4.39 -14.79
CA THR A 208 -0.94 -3.48 -15.78
C THR A 208 -1.42 -2.07 -15.49
N GLY A 209 -0.65 -1.08 -15.88
CA GLY A 209 -0.92 0.29 -15.49
C GLY A 209 0.01 1.32 -16.10
N SER A 210 -0.05 2.52 -15.55
CA SER A 210 0.79 3.65 -15.92
C SER A 210 1.17 4.45 -14.68
N LEU A 211 2.30 5.15 -14.78
CA LEU A 211 2.73 6.10 -13.76
C LEU A 211 1.81 7.32 -13.78
N LEU A 212 1.22 7.66 -12.63
CA LEU A 212 0.32 8.81 -12.48
C LEU A 212 1.14 10.07 -12.23
N ASP A 213 1.77 10.11 -11.06
CA ASP A 213 2.51 11.25 -10.55
C ASP A 213 3.54 10.81 -9.51
N VAL A 214 4.48 11.70 -9.24
CA VAL A 214 5.54 11.48 -8.24
C VAL A 214 5.41 12.54 -7.15
N CYS A 215 4.46 12.31 -6.25
CA CYS A 215 4.05 13.26 -5.22
C CYS A 215 3.88 12.56 -3.85
N PRO A 216 4.63 12.96 -2.82
CA PRO A 216 4.46 12.44 -1.45
C PRO A 216 3.24 13.02 -0.72
N SER A 217 2.62 14.06 -1.27
CA SER A 217 1.46 14.75 -0.68
C SER A 217 0.16 13.94 -0.75
N ARG A 218 0.09 12.91 -1.59
CA ARG A 218 -1.12 12.07 -1.73
C ARG A 218 -1.48 11.40 -0.40
N ILE A 219 -2.68 11.68 0.11
CA ILE A 219 -3.10 11.19 1.43
C ILE A 219 -3.87 9.88 1.27
N VAL A 220 -3.27 8.77 1.70
CA VAL A 220 -3.95 7.48 1.80
C VAL A 220 -4.46 7.26 3.22
N VAL A 221 -5.77 7.02 3.36
CA VAL A 221 -6.47 6.94 4.65
C VAL A 221 -7.13 5.57 4.82
N LYS A 222 -6.78 4.88 5.91
CA LYS A 222 -7.44 3.65 6.34
C LYS A 222 -8.62 3.95 7.24
N ARG A 223 -9.80 3.48 6.83
CA ARG A 223 -11.02 3.46 7.64
C ARG A 223 -11.05 2.21 8.52
N VAL A 224 -11.46 2.39 9.77
CA VAL A 224 -11.85 1.34 10.71
C VAL A 224 -13.26 1.66 11.18
N VAL A 225 -14.12 0.65 11.18
CA VAL A 225 -15.51 0.79 11.63
C VAL A 225 -15.64 0.03 12.94
N LEU A 226 -16.05 0.72 14.00
CA LEU A 226 -16.44 0.09 15.26
C LEU A 226 -17.94 -0.14 15.24
N SER A 227 -18.38 -1.33 15.64
CA SER A 227 -19.78 -1.71 15.71
C SER A 227 -20.26 -1.73 17.15
N GLY A 228 -21.49 -1.28 17.38
CA GLY A 228 -22.18 -1.36 18.66
C GLY A 228 -23.65 -1.71 18.48
N GLU A 229 -24.23 -2.23 19.54
CA GLU A 229 -25.61 -2.70 19.56
C GLU A 229 -26.45 -1.85 20.53
N PRO A 230 -27.66 -1.43 20.14
CA PRO A 230 -28.58 -0.78 21.06
C PRO A 230 -29.07 -1.77 22.12
N PHE A 231 -28.99 -1.38 23.39
CA PHE A 231 -29.46 -2.18 24.52
C PHE A 231 -30.83 -1.71 25.02
N LYS A 232 -30.96 -0.42 25.34
CA LYS A 232 -32.23 0.20 25.80
C LYS A 232 -32.52 1.44 24.96
N ILE A 233 -33.72 1.53 24.40
CA ILE A 233 -34.14 2.64 23.53
C ILE A 233 -35.20 3.47 24.25
N HIS A 234 -34.98 4.77 24.39
CA HIS A 234 -35.90 5.74 24.96
C HIS A 234 -36.10 6.90 23.96
N GLY A 235 -37.14 6.78 23.12
CA GLY A 235 -37.45 7.77 22.08
C GLY A 235 -36.29 7.95 21.09
N ARG A 236 -35.65 9.13 21.12
CA ARG A 236 -34.48 9.48 20.29
C ARG A 236 -33.13 9.20 20.97
N THR A 237 -33.15 8.72 22.20
CA THR A 237 -31.94 8.32 22.94
C THR A 237 -31.86 6.82 23.05
N ALA A 238 -30.66 6.27 23.06
CA ALA A 238 -30.44 4.85 23.28
C ALA A 238 -29.15 4.60 24.08
N VAL A 239 -29.17 3.59 24.93
CA VAL A 239 -27.98 3.02 25.55
C VAL A 239 -27.39 2.01 24.59
N VAL A 240 -26.11 2.14 24.28
CA VAL A 240 -25.36 1.29 23.35
C VAL A 240 -24.34 0.47 24.13
N ARG A 241 -24.15 -0.79 23.72
CA ARG A 241 -23.15 -1.71 24.29
C ARG A 241 -22.25 -2.30 23.20
N HIS A 242 -21.18 -2.97 23.62
CA HIS A 242 -20.22 -3.70 22.77
C HIS A 242 -19.45 -2.86 21.74
N MET A 243 -19.56 -1.53 21.77
CA MET A 243 -18.70 -0.65 20.95
C MET A 243 -17.37 -0.35 21.61
N PHE A 244 -17.40 -0.12 22.93
CA PHE A 244 -16.25 0.13 23.79
C PHE A 244 -16.38 -0.70 25.05
N PHE A 245 -15.26 -0.88 25.76
CA PHE A 245 -15.21 -1.63 27.02
C PHE A 245 -14.81 -0.75 28.21
N ASN A 246 -14.05 0.33 27.99
CA ASN A 246 -13.67 1.27 29.05
C ASN A 246 -14.39 2.62 28.88
N PRO A 247 -14.73 3.31 29.99
CA PRO A 247 -15.33 4.65 29.95
C PRO A 247 -14.40 5.70 29.34
N GLU A 248 -13.09 5.60 29.57
CA GLU A 248 -12.12 6.54 29.01
C GLU A 248 -12.07 6.54 27.47
N ASP A 249 -12.30 5.39 26.83
CA ASP A 249 -12.41 5.31 25.37
C ASP A 249 -13.62 6.12 24.88
N ILE A 250 -14.74 6.02 25.60
CA ILE A 250 -16.00 6.67 25.25
C ILE A 250 -15.83 8.19 25.31
N ASP A 251 -15.21 8.69 26.38
CA ASP A 251 -14.99 10.13 26.54
C ASP A 251 -14.01 10.67 25.49
N TRP A 252 -12.96 9.92 25.14
CA TRP A 252 -12.03 10.29 24.07
C TRP A 252 -12.73 10.39 22.70
N PHE A 253 -13.60 9.43 22.38
CA PHE A 253 -14.31 9.38 21.10
C PHE A 253 -15.67 10.11 21.10
N LYS A 254 -16.02 10.80 22.19
CA LYS A 254 -17.27 11.55 22.33
C LYS A 254 -17.54 12.58 21.22
N PRO A 255 -16.53 13.30 20.67
CA PRO A 255 -16.74 14.23 19.57
C PRO A 255 -17.09 13.56 18.22
N VAL A 256 -16.87 12.25 18.09
CA VAL A 256 -17.06 11.53 16.82
C VAL A 256 -18.54 11.26 16.57
N GLU A 257 -18.98 11.53 15.34
CA GLU A 257 -20.34 11.23 14.90
C GLU A 257 -20.53 9.71 14.71
N ILE A 258 -21.64 9.19 15.21
CA ILE A 258 -22.06 7.79 15.04
C ILE A 258 -23.21 7.73 14.03
N ARG A 259 -23.25 6.65 13.25
CA ARG A 259 -24.28 6.40 12.25
C ARG A 259 -24.89 5.02 12.45
N THR A 260 -26.09 4.79 11.95
CA THR A 260 -26.68 3.45 11.93
C THR A 260 -26.75 2.87 10.52
N ALA A 261 -26.89 1.55 10.42
CA ALA A 261 -27.20 0.89 9.15
C ALA A 261 -28.47 1.47 8.49
N SER A 262 -29.43 1.90 9.31
CA SER A 262 -30.68 2.54 8.89
C SER A 262 -30.54 4.01 8.47
N GLY A 263 -29.32 4.54 8.36
CA GLY A 263 -29.05 5.90 7.89
C GLY A 263 -29.27 7.01 8.92
N LYS A 264 -29.58 6.67 10.18
CA LYS A 264 -29.71 7.65 11.26
C LYS A 264 -28.33 8.09 11.74
N ARG A 265 -28.24 9.32 12.25
CA ARG A 265 -27.00 9.90 12.76
C ARG A 265 -27.18 10.39 14.19
N GLY A 266 -26.10 10.38 14.94
CA GLY A 266 -26.12 10.71 16.35
C GLY A 266 -24.75 11.00 16.93
N HIS A 267 -24.74 11.31 18.23
CA HIS A 267 -23.55 11.59 19.01
C HIS A 267 -23.64 10.93 20.39
N ILE A 268 -22.48 10.70 20.99
CA ILE A 268 -22.37 10.17 22.35
C ILE A 268 -22.65 11.29 23.35
N LYS A 269 -23.49 11.04 24.35
CA LYS A 269 -23.80 11.96 25.45
C LYS A 269 -22.88 11.74 26.64
N GLU A 270 -22.87 10.53 27.19
CA GLU A 270 -22.17 10.18 28.42
C GLU A 270 -21.86 8.68 28.46
N SER A 271 -20.75 8.31 29.11
CA SER A 271 -20.47 6.93 29.50
C SER A 271 -21.34 6.53 30.69
N LEU A 272 -21.75 5.26 30.74
CA LEU A 272 -22.54 4.69 31.81
C LEU A 272 -21.76 3.53 32.46
N GLY A 273 -21.46 3.65 33.74
CA GLY A 273 -20.76 2.63 34.51
C GLY A 273 -19.33 2.35 34.03
N THR A 274 -18.83 1.15 34.32
CA THR A 274 -17.42 0.75 34.08
C THR A 274 -17.23 -0.13 32.85
N HIS A 275 -18.29 -0.77 32.33
CA HIS A 275 -18.21 -1.79 31.26
C HIS A 275 -18.41 -1.23 29.84
N GLY A 276 -18.17 0.06 29.63
CA GLY A 276 -18.24 0.64 28.29
C GLY A 276 -19.66 0.79 27.72
N TYR A 277 -20.67 0.84 28.58
CA TYR A 277 -22.00 1.28 28.16
C TYR A 277 -21.96 2.79 27.90
N MET A 278 -22.68 3.25 26.89
CA MET A 278 -22.76 4.68 26.59
C MET A 278 -24.16 5.07 26.19
N LYS A 279 -24.55 6.29 26.56
CA LYS A 279 -25.81 6.88 26.16
C LYS A 279 -25.57 7.71 24.91
N CYS A 280 -26.35 7.45 23.88
CA CYS A 280 -26.27 8.11 22.59
C CYS A 280 -27.59 8.81 22.27
N ALA A 281 -27.50 9.94 21.57
CA ALA A 281 -28.65 10.65 21.04
C ALA A 281 -28.61 10.64 19.52
N PHE A 282 -29.76 10.36 18.90
CA PHE A 282 -29.92 10.25 17.46
C PHE A 282 -30.96 11.25 16.95
N ASN A 283 -30.87 11.57 15.66
CA ASN A 283 -31.86 12.40 14.98
C ASN A 283 -33.26 11.75 14.90
N GLY A 284 -33.33 10.41 14.93
CA GLY A 284 -34.59 9.65 14.85
C GLY A 284 -34.66 8.48 15.84
N LYS A 285 -35.85 7.88 15.99
CA LYS A 285 -36.08 6.70 16.85
C LYS A 285 -35.35 5.48 16.28
N LEU A 286 -34.58 4.77 17.10
CA LEU A 286 -33.89 3.54 16.70
C LEU A 286 -34.80 2.31 16.73
N ARG A 287 -34.49 1.30 15.91
CA ARG A 287 -35.07 -0.05 16.02
C ARG A 287 -34.16 -0.94 16.84
N SER A 288 -34.72 -1.96 17.49
CA SER A 288 -33.94 -2.91 18.30
C SER A 288 -32.92 -3.72 17.49
N GLN A 289 -33.16 -3.89 16.19
CA GLN A 289 -32.29 -4.62 15.27
C GLN A 289 -31.26 -3.73 14.54
N ASP A 290 -31.30 -2.40 14.75
CA ASP A 290 -30.36 -1.49 14.08
C ASP A 290 -28.96 -1.66 14.69
N VAL A 291 -27.92 -1.77 13.86
CA VAL A 291 -26.51 -1.74 14.29
C VAL A 291 -25.98 -0.32 14.18
N ILE A 292 -25.18 0.10 15.17
CA ILE A 292 -24.59 1.42 15.26
C ILE A 292 -23.12 1.30 14.90
N PHE A 293 -22.63 2.22 14.07
CA PHE A 293 -21.28 2.27 13.56
C PHE A 293 -20.61 3.60 13.91
N MET A 294 -19.33 3.52 14.27
CA MET A 294 -18.45 4.66 14.37
C MET A 294 -17.32 4.51 13.35
N ASP A 295 -17.12 5.53 12.53
CA ASP A 295 -16.06 5.55 11.52
C ASP A 295 -14.83 6.29 12.04
N LEU A 296 -13.72 5.57 12.13
CA LEU A 296 -12.42 6.09 12.52
C LEU A 296 -11.45 6.02 11.35
N TYR A 297 -10.61 7.05 11.22
CA TYR A 297 -9.69 7.20 10.10
C TYR A 297 -8.26 7.40 10.61
N LYS A 298 -7.30 6.80 9.91
CA LYS A 298 -5.88 7.11 10.08
C LYS A 298 -5.19 7.20 8.74
N ARG A 299 -4.19 8.08 8.64
CA ARG A 299 -3.29 8.09 7.48
C ARG A 299 -2.38 6.88 7.51
N VAL A 300 -2.10 6.32 6.34
CA VAL A 300 -1.18 5.19 6.16
C VAL A 300 -0.11 5.58 5.15
N PHE A 301 1.14 5.33 5.50
CA PHE A 301 2.30 5.60 4.68
C PHE A 301 2.88 4.30 4.10
N PRO A 302 3.47 4.33 2.89
CA PRO A 302 4.23 3.20 2.36
C PRO A 302 5.42 2.89 3.28
N LYS A 303 5.92 1.65 3.21
CA LYS A 303 7.13 1.25 3.95
C LYS A 303 8.34 1.32 3.03
N TRP A 304 9.48 1.79 3.55
CA TRP A 304 10.75 1.74 2.83
C TRP A 304 11.23 0.29 2.71
N THR A 305 10.88 -0.37 1.61
CA THR A 305 11.10 -1.80 1.38
C THR A 305 11.59 -2.07 -0.04
N ILE A 306 12.25 -1.07 -0.63
CA ILE A 306 12.74 -1.20 -1.99
C ILE A 306 13.96 -2.11 -2.00
N GLU A 307 13.87 -3.14 -2.83
CA GLU A 307 14.96 -4.08 -3.11
C GLU A 307 15.27 -3.96 -4.61
N GLU A 308 16.56 -3.85 -4.96
CA GLU A 308 16.97 -3.93 -6.36
C GLU A 308 16.64 -5.33 -6.89
N PHE A 309 16.07 -5.39 -8.10
CA PHE A 309 15.75 -6.67 -8.72
C PHE A 309 17.05 -7.31 -9.23
N ALA A 310 17.57 -8.29 -8.50
CA ALA A 310 18.65 -9.15 -8.94
C ALA A 310 18.08 -10.46 -9.50
N GLU A 311 18.35 -10.78 -10.77
CA GLU A 311 17.99 -12.08 -11.35
C GLU A 311 18.85 -13.23 -10.78
N ASP A 312 19.99 -12.90 -10.16
CA ASP A 312 20.99 -13.89 -9.72
C ASP A 312 20.57 -14.72 -8.50
N SER A 313 19.51 -14.34 -7.78
CA SER A 313 18.95 -15.18 -6.71
C SER A 313 18.24 -16.45 -7.21
N LEU A 314 18.14 -16.65 -8.53
CA LEU A 314 17.45 -17.79 -9.14
C LEU A 314 18.34 -18.99 -9.44
N ASN A 315 19.66 -18.78 -9.46
CA ASN A 315 20.63 -19.77 -9.93
C ASN A 315 21.49 -20.38 -8.81
N LEU A 316 21.38 -19.91 -7.57
CA LEU A 316 22.23 -20.38 -6.47
C LEU A 316 21.83 -21.73 -5.83
N ASN A 317 20.75 -22.37 -6.31
CA ASN A 317 20.30 -23.67 -5.79
C ASN A 317 20.47 -24.82 -6.80
N VAL A 318 21.43 -24.74 -7.74
CA VAL A 318 21.65 -25.79 -8.75
C VAL A 318 23.04 -26.46 -8.65
N GLU A 319 23.88 -26.08 -7.68
CA GLU A 319 25.19 -26.71 -7.50
C GLU A 319 25.41 -27.19 -6.06
N GLU A 320 24.56 -28.12 -5.58
CA GLU A 320 24.89 -29.02 -4.46
C GLU A 320 24.31 -30.43 -4.72
N GLU A 321 24.44 -30.98 -5.93
CA GLU A 321 24.27 -32.43 -6.17
C GLU A 321 25.28 -32.91 -7.23
N SER A 322 26.56 -32.83 -6.92
CA SER A 322 27.58 -33.72 -7.48
C SER A 322 28.82 -33.60 -6.62
N ASP A 323 29.01 -34.54 -5.70
CA ASP A 323 30.33 -35.08 -5.29
C ASP A 323 30.15 -36.04 -4.10
N THR A 324 29.60 -37.22 -4.37
CA THR A 324 29.92 -38.44 -3.59
C THR A 324 29.91 -39.62 -4.55
N ASN A 325 31.06 -39.93 -5.14
CA ASN A 325 31.48 -41.25 -5.61
C ASN A 325 32.97 -41.18 -5.96
N PHE A 326 33.81 -41.06 -4.93
CA PHE A 326 35.19 -41.52 -5.01
C PHE A 326 35.18 -42.98 -4.54
N ASP A 327 35.22 -43.89 -5.51
CA ASP A 327 35.30 -45.32 -5.28
C ASP A 327 36.75 -45.66 -4.89
N GLU A 328 36.91 -46.10 -3.65
CA GLU A 328 38.13 -46.72 -3.14
C GLU A 328 38.31 -48.09 -3.82
N SER A 329 39.28 -48.23 -4.71
CA SER A 329 39.88 -49.54 -4.99
C SER A 329 41.37 -49.39 -5.24
N VAL A 330 42.10 -49.40 -4.13
CA VAL A 330 43.51 -49.80 -4.08
C VAL A 330 43.52 -51.33 -4.07
N GLU A 331 43.92 -51.94 -5.19
CA GLU A 331 44.45 -53.31 -5.17
C GLU A 331 45.91 -53.31 -5.61
N MET A 332 46.75 -53.75 -4.68
CA MET A 332 48.17 -54.06 -4.87
C MET A 332 48.36 -55.40 -5.58
N CYS A 333 49.57 -55.55 -6.15
CA CYS A 333 50.27 -56.80 -6.47
C CYS A 333 49.94 -57.50 -7.80
N ARG A 334 50.73 -57.25 -8.85
CA ARG A 334 51.96 -58.01 -9.17
C ARG A 334 52.74 -57.40 -10.32
#